data_AF-A0AA36ET09-F1
#
_entry.id   AF-A0AA36ET09-F1
#
_cell.length_a   1.000
_cell.length_b   1.000
_cell.length_c   1.000
_cell.angle_alpha   90.00
_cell.angle_beta   90.00
_cell.angle_gamma   90.00
#
_symmetry.space_group_name_H-M   'P 1'
#
loop_
_entity.id
_entity.type
_entity.pdbx_description
1 polymer ?
#
loop_
_entity_poly.entity_id
_entity_poly.type
_entity_poly.pdbx_seq_one_letter_code
_entity_poly.pdbx_strand_id
1 'polypeptide(L)'
;MDDLIYHYTSENTFKSMMQSKSIWLTDLRKMNDDTEYILGFKIISEYIREFFPILSEEVAKLSPENMGDDFMILISSFSLSGDSLGMWRGYGDFGSGISFGVEHADMSMINLVNRYVEKGGPVFGKVMFFGVIYNEDNFKECLRSYLEHISNQYSKNDKVHQSVAIGKLKTVVVRLSSLYKHHSYYDEQEFRGLIEVMGKNDPYKILERSTSFGEAKYYKMDLAVGDYMPVKKVVLGPKNKTTKNDMKEYLKSININGVDVIKSEIPFR
;
A
#
# COMPACT_ATOMS: atom_id res chain seq x y z
N MET A 1 -2.21 11.93 18.63
CA MET A 1 -2.19 10.47 18.43
C MET A 1 -1.16 10.25 17.34
N ASP A 2 -0.20 9.36 17.56
CA ASP A 2 0.86 9.14 16.60
C ASP A 2 0.28 8.35 15.41
N ASP A 3 0.08 9.01 14.26
CA ASP A 3 -0.42 8.40 13.01
C ASP A 3 0.68 7.56 12.31
N LEU A 4 1.40 6.76 13.09
CA LEU A 4 2.49 5.93 12.62
C LEU A 4 1.98 4.63 12.03
N ILE A 5 2.52 4.30 10.85
CA ILE A 5 2.39 2.98 10.24
C ILE A 5 3.76 2.31 10.22
N TYR A 6 3.78 1.00 10.44
CA TYR A 6 4.98 0.24 10.72
C TYR A 6 5.29 -0.75 9.60
N HIS A 7 6.54 -0.75 9.11
CA HIS A 7 7.01 -1.73 8.15
C HIS A 7 7.91 -2.76 8.85
N TYR A 8 7.53 -4.03 8.78
CA TYR A 8 8.30 -5.15 9.32
C TYR A 8 9.20 -5.72 8.23
N THR A 9 10.47 -5.92 8.56
CA THR A 9 11.45 -6.46 7.61
C THR A 9 12.67 -7.04 8.32
N SER A 10 13.59 -7.65 7.57
CA SER A 10 14.89 -8.07 8.10
C SER A 10 15.76 -6.85 8.41
N GLU A 11 16.72 -6.98 9.34
CA GLU A 11 17.64 -5.88 9.64
C GLU A 11 18.45 -5.44 8.40
N ASN A 12 18.87 -6.38 7.55
CA ASN A 12 19.62 -6.06 6.32
C ASN A 12 18.77 -5.28 5.31
N THR A 13 17.50 -5.67 5.16
CA THR A 13 16.55 -4.97 4.29
C THR A 13 16.25 -3.58 4.83
N PHE A 14 16.06 -3.43 6.15
CA PHE A 14 15.92 -2.13 6.80
C PHE A 14 17.11 -1.22 6.49
N LYS A 15 18.34 -1.70 6.71
CA LYS A 15 19.56 -0.94 6.41
C LYS A 15 19.64 -0.52 4.95
N SER A 16 19.25 -1.42 4.03
CA SER A 16 19.21 -1.15 2.59
C SER A 16 18.17 -0.07 2.22
N MET A 17 16.99 -0.10 2.85
CA MET A 17 15.93 0.92 2.67
C MET A 17 16.38 2.29 3.20
N MET A 18 17.04 2.33 4.36
CA MET A 18 17.56 3.58 4.94
C MET A 18 18.66 4.19 4.07
N GLN A 19 19.60 3.37 3.58
CA GLN A 19 20.69 3.82 2.70
C GLN A 19 20.20 4.27 1.33
N SER A 20 19.31 3.50 0.71
CA SER A 20 18.71 3.85 -0.58
C SER A 20 17.63 4.93 -0.49
N LYS A 21 17.21 5.28 0.73
CA LYS A 21 16.11 6.19 1.04
C LYS A 21 14.83 5.81 0.27
N SER A 22 14.50 4.53 0.16
CA SER A 22 13.32 4.07 -0.58
C SER A 22 12.68 2.79 -0.02
N ILE A 23 11.36 2.67 -0.17
CA ILE A 23 10.58 1.44 0.00
C ILE A 23 10.00 1.06 -1.36
N TRP A 24 9.86 -0.24 -1.65
CA TRP A 24 9.34 -0.68 -2.93
C TRP A 24 7.84 -0.95 -2.85
N LEU A 25 7.08 -0.32 -3.75
CA LEU A 25 5.70 -0.69 -4.07
C LEU A 25 5.76 -1.75 -5.17
N THR A 26 5.20 -2.94 -4.96
CA THR A 26 5.22 -4.05 -5.94
C THR A 26 3.83 -4.24 -6.53
N ASP A 27 3.75 -4.63 -7.80
CA ASP A 27 2.48 -4.98 -8.46
C ASP A 27 1.71 -6.01 -7.62
N LEU A 28 0.49 -5.65 -7.21
CA LEU A 28 -0.38 -6.46 -6.37
C LEU A 28 -0.60 -7.87 -6.95
N ARG A 29 -0.63 -8.00 -8.28
CA ARG A 29 -0.83 -9.27 -8.99
C ARG A 29 0.37 -10.23 -8.85
N LYS A 30 1.49 -9.77 -8.30
CA LYS A 30 2.76 -10.50 -8.13
C LYS A 30 3.20 -10.56 -6.67
N MET A 31 2.24 -10.48 -5.75
CA MET A 31 2.48 -10.60 -4.31
C MET A 31 2.18 -12.02 -3.80
N ASN A 32 2.47 -12.24 -2.52
CA ASN A 32 2.40 -13.55 -1.87
C ASN A 32 1.01 -14.20 -1.91
N ASP A 33 -0.05 -13.40 -2.10
CA ASP A 33 -1.43 -13.84 -2.13
C ASP A 33 -2.21 -13.06 -3.21
N ASP A 34 -2.33 -13.64 -4.39
CA ASP A 34 -3.14 -13.09 -5.49
C ASP A 34 -4.66 -13.30 -5.25
N THR A 35 -5.02 -14.13 -4.27
CA THR A 35 -6.42 -14.41 -3.94
C THR A 35 -7.11 -13.24 -3.26
N GLU A 36 -6.35 -12.36 -2.57
CA GLU A 36 -6.91 -11.17 -1.91
C GLU A 36 -7.60 -10.24 -2.90
N TYR A 37 -6.93 -9.92 -4.02
CA TYR A 37 -7.50 -9.07 -5.07
C TYR A 37 -8.71 -9.74 -5.74
N ILE A 38 -8.60 -11.05 -6.01
CA ILE A 38 -9.67 -11.84 -6.62
C ILE A 38 -10.92 -11.84 -5.72
N LEU A 39 -10.73 -12.00 -4.41
CA LEU A 39 -11.81 -12.02 -3.44
C LEU A 39 -12.52 -10.66 -3.36
N GLY A 40 -11.76 -9.57 -3.26
CA GLY A 40 -12.32 -8.22 -3.29
C GLY A 40 -13.12 -7.95 -4.57
N PHE A 41 -12.56 -8.33 -5.73
CA PHE A 41 -13.26 -8.18 -7.01
C PHE A 41 -14.54 -9.01 -7.10
N LYS A 42 -14.52 -10.24 -6.58
CA LYS A 42 -15.71 -11.12 -6.55
C LYS A 42 -16.85 -10.47 -5.77
N ILE A 43 -16.57 -9.98 -4.55
CA ILE A 43 -17.59 -9.33 -3.71
C ILE A 43 -18.17 -8.10 -4.41
N ILE A 44 -17.30 -7.26 -5.01
CA ILE A 44 -17.75 -6.07 -5.77
C ILE A 44 -18.65 -6.48 -6.94
N SER A 45 -18.25 -7.50 -7.70
CA SER A 45 -18.97 -7.96 -8.89
C SER A 45 -20.35 -8.53 -8.56
N GLU A 46 -20.45 -9.30 -7.47
CA GLU A 46 -21.72 -9.83 -6.96
C GLU A 46 -22.62 -8.70 -6.48
N TYR A 47 -22.07 -7.76 -5.70
CA TYR A 47 -22.81 -6.61 -5.18
C TYR A 47 -23.35 -5.71 -6.30
N ILE A 48 -22.55 -5.42 -7.33
CA ILE A 48 -22.98 -4.61 -8.48
C ILE A 48 -24.08 -5.33 -9.27
N ARG A 49 -23.98 -6.64 -9.45
CA ARG A 49 -24.99 -7.41 -10.17
C ARG A 49 -26.35 -7.38 -9.47
N GLU A 50 -26.34 -7.41 -8.14
CA GLU A 50 -27.56 -7.37 -7.33
C GLU A 50 -28.16 -5.97 -7.25
N PHE A 51 -27.36 -4.95 -6.92
CA PHE A 51 -27.87 -3.63 -6.55
C PHE A 51 -27.70 -2.55 -7.63
N PHE A 52 -26.77 -2.72 -8.57
CA PHE A 52 -26.45 -1.75 -9.62
C PHE A 52 -26.33 -2.43 -11.01
N PRO A 53 -27.36 -3.17 -11.46
CA PRO A 53 -27.25 -4.06 -12.60
C PRO A 53 -26.82 -3.35 -13.90
N ILE A 54 -27.14 -2.06 -14.04
CA ILE A 54 -26.74 -1.21 -15.16
C ILE A 54 -25.21 -1.10 -15.35
N LEU A 55 -24.42 -1.35 -14.30
CA LEU A 55 -22.96 -1.32 -14.32
C LEU A 55 -22.32 -2.70 -14.52
N SER A 56 -23.11 -3.78 -14.55
CA SER A 56 -22.59 -5.17 -14.52
C SER A 56 -21.71 -5.50 -15.72
N GLU A 57 -22.09 -5.05 -16.92
CA GLU A 57 -21.32 -5.30 -18.14
C GLU A 57 -19.96 -4.61 -18.08
N GLU A 58 -19.92 -3.38 -17.54
CA GLU A 58 -18.68 -2.62 -17.39
C GLU A 58 -17.74 -3.25 -16.36
N VAL A 59 -18.27 -3.79 -15.26
CA VAL A 59 -17.45 -4.49 -14.25
C VAL A 59 -16.93 -5.84 -14.74
N ALA A 60 -17.71 -6.57 -15.54
CA ALA A 60 -17.25 -7.82 -16.13
C ALA A 60 -16.00 -7.63 -17.03
N LYS A 61 -15.87 -6.46 -17.68
CA LYS A 61 -14.69 -6.07 -18.49
C LYS A 61 -13.43 -5.83 -17.64
N LEU A 62 -13.57 -5.68 -16.32
CA LEU A 62 -12.49 -5.38 -15.38
C LEU A 62 -12.01 -6.61 -14.60
N SER A 63 -12.38 -7.82 -15.04
CA SER A 63 -12.01 -9.04 -14.33
C SER A 63 -10.48 -9.18 -14.21
N PRO A 64 -9.98 -9.85 -13.15
CA PRO A 64 -8.54 -10.04 -12.94
C PRO A 64 -7.82 -10.62 -14.17
N GLU A 65 -8.49 -11.47 -14.95
CA GLU A 65 -7.96 -12.10 -16.16
C GLU A 65 -7.87 -11.14 -17.34
N ASN A 66 -8.72 -10.10 -17.37
CA ASN A 66 -8.78 -9.09 -18.42
C ASN A 66 -7.98 -7.82 -18.07
N MET A 67 -7.30 -7.82 -16.93
CA MET A 67 -6.59 -6.66 -16.42
C MET A 67 -5.26 -6.44 -17.16
N GLY A 68 -5.29 -5.54 -18.14
CA GLY A 68 -4.11 -5.14 -18.89
C GLY A 68 -3.11 -4.32 -18.06
N ASP A 69 -1.92 -4.11 -18.63
CA ASP A 69 -0.89 -3.22 -18.06
C ASP A 69 -1.26 -1.72 -18.14
N ASP A 70 -2.40 -1.39 -18.74
CA ASP A 70 -2.95 -0.03 -18.82
C ASP A 70 -3.49 0.49 -17.48
N PHE A 71 -3.65 -0.40 -16.51
CA PHE A 71 -3.97 -0.07 -15.12
C PHE A 71 -3.27 -1.05 -14.16
N MET A 72 -2.37 -0.55 -13.32
CA MET A 72 -1.73 -1.35 -12.27
C MET A 72 -1.86 -0.67 -10.91
N ILE A 73 -2.03 -1.46 -9.86
CA ILE A 73 -1.83 -1.00 -8.48
C ILE A 73 -0.55 -1.63 -7.96
N LEU A 74 0.38 -0.78 -7.52
CA LEU A 74 1.58 -1.22 -6.83
C LEU A 74 1.42 -0.86 -5.36
N ILE A 75 1.66 -1.82 -4.47
CA ILE A 75 1.48 -1.63 -3.02
C ILE A 75 2.73 -1.96 -2.22
N SER A 76 2.80 -1.41 -1.02
CA SER A 76 3.63 -1.91 0.08
C SER A 76 2.79 -1.94 1.35
N SER A 77 2.98 -3.01 2.13
CA SER A 77 2.20 -3.27 3.33
C SER A 77 2.90 -2.72 4.56
N PHE A 78 2.11 -2.06 5.41
CA PHE A 78 2.47 -1.60 6.74
C PHE A 78 1.45 -2.15 7.74
N SER A 79 1.73 -2.06 9.02
CA SER A 79 0.82 -2.41 10.11
C SER A 79 0.60 -1.20 11.00
N LEU A 80 -0.58 -1.09 11.61
CA LEU A 80 -0.83 -0.12 12.68
C LEU A 80 -0.12 -0.49 14.00
N SER A 81 0.37 -1.73 14.13
CA SER A 81 1.10 -2.19 15.32
C SER A 81 2.60 -2.34 15.03
N GLY A 82 3.43 -1.61 15.79
CA GLY A 82 4.89 -1.70 15.68
C GLY A 82 5.55 -2.86 16.44
N ASP A 83 4.81 -3.52 17.32
CA ASP A 83 5.28 -4.68 18.10
C ASP A 83 4.17 -5.74 18.19
N SER A 84 4.09 -6.63 17.19
CA SER A 84 3.06 -7.68 17.08
C SER A 84 3.70 -9.06 16.88
N LEU A 85 3.26 -10.04 17.68
CA LEU A 85 3.77 -11.42 17.60
C LEU A 85 3.55 -12.06 16.22
N GLY A 86 2.36 -11.85 15.62
CA GLY A 86 2.04 -12.35 14.29
C GLY A 86 2.94 -11.72 13.23
N MET A 87 3.15 -10.40 13.31
CA MET A 87 4.00 -9.67 12.38
C MET A 87 5.48 -10.06 12.51
N TRP A 88 5.98 -10.26 13.73
CA TRP A 88 7.34 -10.77 13.95
C TRP A 88 7.56 -12.14 13.32
N ARG A 89 6.57 -13.03 13.43
CA ARG A 89 6.63 -14.38 12.84
C ARG A 89 6.59 -14.34 11.31
N GLY A 90 5.66 -13.57 10.75
CA GLY A 90 5.42 -13.55 9.29
C GLY A 90 6.39 -12.67 8.51
N TYR A 91 6.75 -11.50 9.04
CA TYR A 91 7.41 -10.43 8.28
C TYR A 91 8.65 -9.85 8.97
N GLY A 92 8.79 -10.03 10.28
CA GLY A 92 9.91 -9.53 11.07
C GLY A 92 11.06 -10.53 11.23
N ASP A 93 11.37 -11.30 10.18
CA ASP A 93 12.47 -12.30 10.16
C ASP A 93 12.45 -13.24 11.38
N PHE A 94 11.28 -13.83 11.63
CA PHE A 94 10.99 -14.71 12.76
C PHE A 94 11.39 -14.12 14.12
N GLY A 95 11.16 -12.81 14.30
CA GLY A 95 11.48 -12.04 15.49
C GLY A 95 12.92 -11.53 15.56
N SER A 96 13.78 -11.83 14.59
CA SER A 96 15.16 -11.30 14.51
C SER A 96 15.25 -9.99 13.73
N GLY A 97 14.18 -9.58 13.07
CA GLY A 97 14.13 -8.41 12.21
C GLY A 97 13.88 -7.09 12.95
N ILE A 98 13.36 -6.13 12.20
CA ILE A 98 13.07 -4.77 12.63
C ILE A 98 11.66 -4.40 12.17
N SER A 99 10.98 -3.60 12.98
CA SER A 99 9.81 -2.83 12.60
C SER A 99 10.14 -1.35 12.69
N PHE A 100 9.82 -0.55 11.67
CA PHE A 100 10.05 0.90 11.74
C PHE A 100 8.79 1.67 11.37
N GLY A 101 8.50 2.68 12.20
CA GLY A 101 7.33 3.53 12.11
C GLY A 101 7.61 4.80 11.33
N VAL A 102 6.73 5.09 10.36
CA VAL A 102 6.73 6.33 9.58
C VAL A 102 5.37 7.02 9.69
N GLU A 103 5.37 8.34 9.63
CA GLU A 103 4.11 9.10 9.48
C GLU A 103 3.65 9.02 8.03
N HIS A 104 2.48 8.46 7.79
CA HIS A 104 2.00 8.22 6.42
C HIS A 104 1.67 9.52 5.65
N ALA A 105 1.26 10.57 6.35
CA ALA A 105 1.03 11.90 5.76
C ALA A 105 2.34 12.49 5.21
N ASP A 106 3.43 12.40 5.98
CA ASP A 106 4.75 12.81 5.53
C ASP A 106 5.23 11.98 4.34
N MET A 107 5.01 10.66 4.36
CA MET A 107 5.35 9.79 3.23
C MET A 107 4.64 10.23 1.94
N SER A 108 3.34 10.53 2.00
CA SER A 108 2.59 11.08 0.87
C SER A 108 3.17 12.41 0.39
N MET A 109 3.52 13.32 1.32
CA MET A 109 4.06 14.64 0.99
C MET A 109 5.46 14.58 0.38
N ILE A 110 6.35 13.75 0.93
CA ILE A 110 7.72 13.53 0.41
C ILE A 110 7.67 13.12 -1.05
N ASN A 111 6.86 12.10 -1.37
CA ASN A 111 6.74 11.58 -2.72
C ASN A 111 6.10 12.60 -3.67
N LEU A 112 5.13 13.40 -3.19
CA LEU A 112 4.55 14.48 -3.98
C LEU A 112 5.58 15.56 -4.32
N VAL A 113 6.37 16.01 -3.33
CA VAL A 113 7.38 17.06 -3.50
C VAL A 113 8.50 16.61 -4.42
N ASN A 114 9.04 15.40 -4.21
CA ASN A 114 10.12 14.88 -5.06
C ASN A 114 9.68 14.80 -6.52
N ARG A 115 8.48 14.28 -6.79
CA ARG A 115 7.94 14.23 -8.16
C ARG A 115 7.68 15.61 -8.74
N TYR A 116 7.19 16.56 -7.93
CA TYR A 116 7.00 17.95 -8.37
C TYR A 116 8.33 18.58 -8.81
N VAL A 117 9.39 18.39 -8.01
CA VAL A 117 10.73 18.91 -8.31
C VAL A 117 11.32 18.25 -9.53
N GLU A 118 11.22 16.92 -9.66
CA GLU A 118 11.70 16.16 -10.82
C GLU A 118 11.00 16.59 -12.12
N LYS A 119 9.68 16.79 -12.06
CA LYS A 119 8.88 17.26 -13.21
C LYS A 119 9.08 18.75 -13.50
N GLY A 120 9.39 19.56 -12.49
CA GLY A 120 9.40 21.02 -12.57
C GLY A 120 7.99 21.64 -12.57
N GLY A 121 6.99 20.99 -11.96
CA GLY A 121 5.61 21.49 -11.95
C GLY A 121 4.59 20.51 -11.35
N PRO A 122 3.29 20.87 -11.35
CA PRO A 122 2.23 20.04 -10.77
C PRO A 122 2.22 18.62 -11.33
N VAL A 123 2.06 17.62 -10.45
CA VAL A 123 2.03 16.20 -10.82
C VAL A 123 0.63 15.58 -10.63
N PHE A 124 0.27 14.68 -11.54
CA PHE A 124 -0.90 13.83 -11.47
C PHE A 124 -0.51 12.42 -11.03
N GLY A 125 -1.32 11.85 -10.15
CA GLY A 125 -0.99 10.63 -9.42
C GLY A 125 -0.12 10.93 -8.19
N LYS A 126 -0.39 10.23 -7.10
CA LYS A 126 0.35 10.36 -5.83
C LYS A 126 0.43 9.03 -5.13
N VAL A 127 1.39 8.92 -4.21
CA VAL A 127 1.39 7.85 -3.21
C VAL A 127 0.26 8.13 -2.21
N MET A 128 -0.59 7.13 -2.02
CA MET A 128 -1.73 7.17 -1.10
C MET A 128 -1.58 6.07 -0.05
N PHE A 129 -2.17 6.29 1.12
CA PHE A 129 -2.18 5.29 2.17
C PHE A 129 -3.60 5.05 2.67
N PHE A 130 -3.98 3.79 2.84
CA PHE A 130 -5.31 3.38 3.24
C PHE A 130 -5.27 2.19 4.19
N GLY A 131 -6.16 2.17 5.18
CA GLY A 131 -6.40 0.98 6.00
C GLY A 131 -7.09 -0.11 5.18
N VAL A 132 -6.69 -1.35 5.42
CA VAL A 132 -7.36 -2.53 4.86
C VAL A 132 -8.69 -2.77 5.56
N ILE A 133 -9.69 -3.21 4.79
CA ILE A 133 -11.05 -3.48 5.24
C ILE A 133 -11.20 -5.00 5.40
N TYR A 134 -11.42 -5.42 6.65
CA TYR A 134 -11.54 -6.82 7.02
C TYR A 134 -12.98 -7.32 7.18
N ASN A 135 -13.93 -6.39 7.33
CA ASN A 135 -15.34 -6.70 7.50
C ASN A 135 -16.07 -6.46 6.16
N GLU A 136 -16.75 -7.50 5.67
CA GLU A 136 -17.42 -7.49 4.37
C GLU A 136 -18.60 -6.49 4.33
N ASP A 137 -19.32 -6.30 5.42
CA ASP A 137 -20.43 -5.33 5.48
C ASP A 137 -19.91 -3.90 5.36
N ASN A 138 -18.88 -3.53 6.13
CA ASN A 138 -18.20 -2.24 6.01
C ASN A 138 -17.66 -2.02 4.59
N PHE A 139 -17.11 -3.08 3.97
CA PHE A 139 -16.64 -3.03 2.58
C PHE A 139 -17.77 -2.72 1.60
N LYS A 140 -18.92 -3.39 1.74
CA LYS A 140 -20.13 -3.16 0.93
C LYS A 140 -20.72 -1.76 1.16
N GLU A 141 -20.69 -1.24 2.38
CA GLU A 141 -21.12 0.13 2.68
C GLU A 141 -20.24 1.16 1.98
N CYS A 142 -18.90 1.00 2.05
CA CYS A 142 -17.97 1.82 1.29
C CYS A 142 -18.27 1.75 -0.21
N LEU A 143 -18.44 0.54 -0.75
CA LEU A 143 -18.74 0.32 -2.17
C LEU A 143 -20.03 1.03 -2.60
N ARG A 144 -21.11 0.89 -1.82
CA ARG A 144 -22.40 1.51 -2.08
C ARG A 144 -22.28 3.02 -2.28
N SER A 145 -21.57 3.70 -1.38
CA SER A 145 -21.40 5.16 -1.43
C SER A 145 -20.78 5.64 -2.75
N TYR A 146 -19.81 4.90 -3.29
CA TYR A 146 -19.20 5.21 -4.58
C TYR A 146 -20.14 4.89 -5.75
N LEU A 147 -20.83 3.75 -5.70
CA LEU A 147 -21.67 3.26 -6.78
C LEU A 147 -22.93 4.10 -7.00
N GLU A 148 -23.53 4.65 -5.95
CA GLU A 148 -24.70 5.54 -6.07
C GLU A 148 -24.39 6.75 -6.98
N HIS A 149 -23.24 7.39 -6.76
CA HIS A 149 -22.80 8.50 -7.60
C HIS A 149 -22.43 8.08 -9.01
N ILE A 150 -21.76 6.93 -9.18
CA ILE A 150 -21.35 6.41 -10.48
C ILE A 150 -22.57 6.03 -11.33
N SER A 151 -23.51 5.29 -10.75
CA SER A 151 -24.74 4.84 -11.40
C SER A 151 -25.59 6.02 -11.87
N ASN A 152 -25.74 7.07 -11.04
CA ASN A 152 -26.47 8.27 -11.42
C ASN A 152 -25.84 8.99 -12.63
N GLN A 153 -24.51 9.08 -12.68
CA GLN A 153 -23.82 9.68 -13.82
C GLN A 153 -23.91 8.79 -15.08
N TYR A 154 -23.79 7.48 -14.93
CA TYR A 154 -23.87 6.53 -16.04
C TYR A 154 -25.27 6.48 -16.67
N SER A 155 -26.31 6.63 -15.85
CA SER A 155 -27.71 6.63 -16.30
C SER A 155 -28.08 7.85 -17.15
N LYS A 156 -27.24 8.90 -17.16
CA LYS A 156 -27.42 10.01 -18.09
C LYS A 156 -27.13 9.52 -19.51
N ASN A 157 -28.07 9.72 -20.42
CA ASN A 157 -27.93 9.34 -21.83
C ASN A 157 -27.00 10.31 -22.61
N ASP A 158 -25.83 10.58 -22.06
CA ASP A 158 -24.80 11.44 -22.62
C ASP A 158 -23.45 10.71 -22.55
N LYS A 159 -22.77 10.65 -23.70
CA LYS A 159 -21.52 9.88 -23.86
C LYS A 159 -20.40 10.38 -22.93
N VAL A 160 -20.36 11.68 -22.65
CA VAL A 160 -19.33 12.26 -21.76
C VAL A 160 -19.56 11.79 -20.33
N HIS A 161 -20.79 11.89 -19.82
CA HIS A 161 -21.13 11.42 -18.48
C HIS A 161 -20.89 9.92 -18.30
N GLN A 162 -21.28 9.10 -19.28
CA GLN A 162 -21.01 7.66 -19.27
C GLN A 162 -19.52 7.34 -19.25
N SER A 163 -18.71 8.01 -20.09
CA SER A 163 -17.26 7.82 -20.11
C SER A 163 -16.61 8.20 -18.78
N VAL A 164 -17.05 9.29 -18.15
CA VAL A 164 -16.58 9.70 -16.82
C VAL A 164 -16.99 8.68 -15.76
N ALA A 165 -18.22 8.16 -15.81
CA ALA A 165 -18.71 7.16 -14.88
C ALA A 165 -17.93 5.83 -15.00
N ILE A 166 -17.66 5.35 -16.21
CA ILE A 166 -16.84 4.15 -16.47
C ILE A 166 -15.42 4.35 -15.93
N GLY A 167 -14.81 5.52 -16.16
CA GLY A 167 -13.49 5.83 -15.62
C GLY A 167 -13.44 5.78 -14.09
N LYS A 168 -14.48 6.33 -13.43
CA LYS A 168 -14.61 6.26 -11.97
C LYS A 168 -14.86 4.84 -11.47
N LEU A 169 -15.70 4.08 -12.17
CA LEU A 169 -15.96 2.68 -11.87
C LEU A 169 -14.68 1.86 -11.90
N LYS A 170 -13.86 2.00 -12.95
CA LYS A 170 -12.55 1.33 -13.05
C LYS A 170 -11.66 1.64 -11.85
N THR A 171 -11.52 2.92 -11.49
CA THR A 171 -10.73 3.32 -10.31
C THR A 171 -11.28 2.73 -9.01
N VAL A 172 -12.60 2.80 -8.79
CA VAL A 172 -13.24 2.30 -7.56
C VAL A 172 -13.11 0.79 -7.44
N VAL A 173 -13.42 0.04 -8.50
CA VAL A 173 -13.34 -1.42 -8.50
C VAL A 173 -11.93 -1.87 -8.15
N VAL A 174 -10.92 -1.39 -8.88
CA VAL A 174 -9.56 -1.88 -8.68
C VAL A 174 -9.00 -1.46 -7.32
N ARG A 175 -9.25 -0.20 -6.88
CA ARG A 175 -8.79 0.28 -5.59
C ARG A 175 -9.48 -0.43 -4.43
N LEU A 176 -10.79 -0.63 -4.47
CA LEU A 176 -11.48 -1.32 -3.38
C LEU A 176 -11.12 -2.81 -3.36
N SER A 177 -10.97 -3.47 -4.51
CA SER A 177 -10.47 -4.84 -4.58
C SER A 177 -9.08 -4.96 -3.92
N SER A 178 -8.22 -3.95 -4.04
CA SER A 178 -6.90 -3.93 -3.40
C SER A 178 -6.92 -3.49 -1.93
N LEU A 179 -8.08 -3.23 -1.34
CA LEU A 179 -8.20 -2.84 0.07
C LEU A 179 -9.03 -3.82 0.89
N TYR A 180 -9.65 -4.83 0.26
CA TYR A 180 -10.31 -5.90 1.00
C TYR A 180 -9.33 -7.00 1.38
N LYS A 181 -9.48 -7.54 2.58
CA LYS A 181 -8.74 -8.72 3.05
C LYS A 181 -9.63 -9.56 3.95
N HIS A 182 -9.49 -10.87 3.87
CA HIS A 182 -10.31 -11.76 4.68
C HIS A 182 -10.09 -11.52 6.19
N HIS A 183 -11.16 -11.57 6.98
CA HIS A 183 -11.12 -11.23 8.41
C HIS A 183 -10.10 -12.04 9.23
N SER A 184 -9.74 -13.25 8.78
CA SER A 184 -8.71 -14.08 9.42
C SER A 184 -7.33 -13.44 9.51
N TYR A 185 -7.06 -12.40 8.70
CA TYR A 185 -5.80 -11.66 8.70
C TYR A 185 -5.88 -10.33 9.48
N TYR A 186 -6.94 -10.12 10.26
CA TYR A 186 -7.14 -8.88 11.03
C TYR A 186 -5.95 -8.56 11.96
N ASP A 187 -5.27 -9.58 12.48
CA ASP A 187 -4.09 -9.43 13.34
C ASP A 187 -2.94 -8.64 12.69
N GLU A 188 -2.89 -8.56 11.37
CA GLU A 188 -1.91 -7.74 10.65
C GLU A 188 -2.17 -6.24 10.79
N GLN A 189 -3.43 -5.84 11.02
CA GLN A 189 -3.87 -4.44 11.08
C GLN A 189 -3.27 -3.63 9.92
N GLU A 190 -3.44 -4.14 8.71
CA GLU A 190 -2.69 -3.70 7.54
C GLU A 190 -3.10 -2.31 7.09
N PHE A 191 -2.10 -1.48 6.77
CA PHE A 191 -2.22 -0.18 6.14
C PHE A 191 -1.40 -0.20 4.84
N ARG A 192 -2.03 -0.02 3.69
CA ARG A 192 -1.39 -0.13 2.37
C ARG A 192 -0.96 1.23 1.87
N GLY A 193 0.33 1.39 1.62
CA GLY A 193 0.84 2.43 0.73
C GLY A 193 0.67 1.98 -0.71
N LEU A 194 0.10 2.81 -1.58
CA LEU A 194 -0.18 2.44 -2.96
C LEU A 194 -0.01 3.59 -3.94
N ILE A 195 0.31 3.22 -5.18
CA ILE A 195 0.16 4.08 -6.37
C ILE A 195 -0.76 3.40 -7.38
N GLU A 196 -1.43 4.23 -8.15
CA GLU A 196 -2.21 3.80 -9.32
C GLU A 196 -1.40 4.19 -10.56
N VAL A 197 -1.01 3.20 -11.36
CA VAL A 197 -0.36 3.42 -12.65
C VAL A 197 -1.46 3.41 -13.70
N MET A 198 -1.79 4.58 -14.24
CA MET A 198 -2.88 4.80 -15.19
C MET A 198 -2.42 5.78 -16.26
N GLY A 199 -2.93 5.66 -17.49
CA GLY A 199 -2.54 6.55 -18.60
C GLY A 199 -2.82 8.04 -18.41
N LYS A 200 -3.60 8.44 -17.38
CA LYS A 200 -3.85 9.85 -17.03
C LYS A 200 -2.85 10.43 -16.02
N ASN A 201 -2.05 9.59 -15.38
CA ASN A 201 -1.08 10.01 -14.37
C ASN A 201 0.23 10.42 -15.06
N ASP A 202 0.99 11.29 -14.41
CA ASP A 202 2.39 11.45 -14.80
C ASP A 202 3.10 10.10 -14.65
N PRO A 203 3.98 9.74 -15.59
CA PRO A 203 4.61 8.42 -15.60
C PRO A 203 5.38 8.19 -14.31
N TYR A 204 5.20 7.00 -13.75
CA TYR A 204 6.08 6.48 -12.70
C TYR A 204 7.23 5.73 -13.36
N LYS A 205 8.43 5.83 -12.79
CA LYS A 205 9.57 5.01 -13.21
C LYS A 205 9.38 3.59 -12.69
N ILE A 206 8.67 2.76 -13.45
CA ILE A 206 8.45 1.35 -13.14
C ILE A 206 9.70 0.55 -13.50
N LEU A 207 10.13 -0.29 -12.57
CA LEU A 207 11.29 -1.15 -12.65
C LEU A 207 10.86 -2.61 -12.54
N GLU A 208 11.75 -3.54 -12.86
CA GLU A 208 11.50 -4.99 -12.80
C GLU A 208 12.43 -5.68 -11.81
N ARG A 209 11.92 -6.70 -11.12
CA ARG A 209 12.69 -7.55 -10.22
C ARG A 209 12.17 -8.98 -10.23
N SER A 210 13.07 -9.92 -10.01
CA SER A 210 12.71 -11.31 -9.69
C SER A 210 12.22 -11.42 -8.25
N THR A 211 11.13 -12.14 -8.05
CA THR A 211 10.57 -12.50 -6.73
C THR A 211 10.44 -14.02 -6.62
N SER A 212 10.10 -14.51 -5.43
CA SER A 212 9.72 -15.92 -5.25
C SER A 212 8.47 -16.34 -6.06
N PHE A 213 7.72 -15.39 -6.59
CA PHE A 213 6.50 -15.59 -7.38
C PHE A 213 6.69 -15.25 -8.87
N GLY A 214 7.95 -15.09 -9.30
CA GLY A 214 8.33 -14.72 -10.67
C GLY A 214 8.70 -13.24 -10.83
N GLU A 215 8.77 -12.77 -12.07
CA GLU A 215 9.08 -11.38 -12.38
C GLU A 215 7.95 -10.44 -11.96
N ALA A 216 8.31 -9.37 -11.27
CA ALA A 216 7.40 -8.37 -10.75
C ALA A 216 7.83 -6.96 -11.12
N LYS A 217 6.87 -6.13 -11.50
CA LYS A 217 7.05 -4.69 -11.66
C LYS A 217 6.99 -4.02 -10.29
N TYR A 218 7.83 -3.03 -10.07
CA TYR A 218 7.85 -2.26 -8.84
C TYR A 218 8.20 -0.79 -9.06
N TYR A 219 7.83 0.05 -8.09
CA TYR A 219 8.17 1.46 -8.02
C TYR A 219 8.89 1.74 -6.71
N LYS A 220 9.90 2.61 -6.76
CA LYS A 220 10.60 3.06 -5.56
C LYS A 220 9.87 4.27 -4.99
N MET A 221 9.13 4.04 -3.91
CA MET A 221 8.54 5.10 -3.09
C MET A 221 9.65 5.70 -2.23
N ASP A 222 9.78 7.02 -2.28
CA ASP A 222 10.82 7.75 -1.56
C ASP A 222 10.55 7.75 -0.05
N LEU A 223 11.63 7.56 0.71
CA LEU A 223 11.68 7.73 2.17
C LEU A 223 12.34 9.05 2.58
N ALA A 224 12.65 9.95 1.65
CA ALA A 224 13.28 11.22 2.02
C ALA A 224 13.01 12.32 1.01
N VAL A 225 13.02 13.56 1.51
CA VAL A 225 13.11 14.79 0.71
C VAL A 225 14.28 15.60 1.24
N GLY A 226 15.32 15.75 0.41
CA GLY A 226 16.62 16.27 0.86
C GLY A 226 17.17 15.45 2.04
N ASP A 227 17.35 16.13 3.18
CA ASP A 227 17.86 15.52 4.43
C ASP A 227 16.73 15.07 5.39
N TYR A 228 15.47 15.38 5.09
CA TYR A 228 14.34 14.95 5.90
C TYR A 228 13.94 13.51 5.59
N MET A 229 13.74 12.70 6.63
CA MET A 229 13.24 11.32 6.56
C MET A 229 12.12 11.12 7.61
N PRO A 230 11.00 10.45 7.28
CA PRO A 230 9.82 10.40 8.15
C PRO A 230 9.86 9.26 9.18
N VAL A 231 11.00 8.57 9.32
CA VAL A 231 11.16 7.48 10.29
C VAL A 231 11.19 8.07 11.69
N LYS A 232 10.20 7.72 12.53
CA LYS A 232 10.09 8.23 13.91
C LYS A 232 10.44 7.18 14.95
N LYS A 233 10.25 5.90 14.63
CA LYS A 233 10.43 4.80 15.58
C LYS A 233 11.05 3.58 14.92
N VAL A 234 11.92 2.89 15.65
CA VAL A 234 12.49 1.60 15.28
C VAL A 234 12.31 0.65 16.47
N VAL A 235 11.67 -0.48 16.23
CA VAL A 235 11.48 -1.57 17.17
C VAL A 235 12.36 -2.73 16.73
N LEU A 236 13.32 -3.10 17.58
CA LEU A 236 14.15 -4.28 17.39
C LEU A 236 13.34 -5.51 17.78
N GLY A 237 13.32 -6.52 16.92
CA GLY A 237 12.58 -7.76 17.19
C GLY A 237 13.06 -8.48 18.46
N PRO A 238 12.22 -9.33 19.06
CA PRO A 238 12.52 -9.98 20.35
C PRO A 238 13.78 -10.88 20.31
N LYS A 239 14.09 -11.46 19.15
CA LYS A 239 15.29 -12.27 18.90
C LYS A 239 16.44 -11.47 18.25
N ASN A 240 16.23 -10.20 17.93
CA ASN A 240 17.24 -9.36 17.30
C ASN A 240 18.44 -9.15 18.27
N LYS A 241 19.65 -9.34 17.75
CA LYS A 241 20.91 -9.28 18.52
C LYS A 241 21.51 -7.88 18.61
N THR A 242 21.14 -6.97 17.71
CA THR A 242 21.58 -5.57 17.70
C THR A 242 21.08 -4.88 18.96
N THR A 243 21.93 -4.08 19.61
CA THR A 243 21.50 -3.32 20.78
C THR A 243 20.81 -2.02 20.36
N LYS A 244 20.02 -1.43 21.29
CA LYS A 244 19.41 -0.11 21.05
C LYS A 244 20.46 0.97 20.74
N ASN A 245 21.64 0.89 21.35
CA ASN A 245 22.71 1.86 21.13
C ASN A 245 23.35 1.68 19.75
N ASP A 246 23.68 0.45 19.36
CA ASP A 246 24.27 0.18 18.03
C ASP A 246 23.33 0.65 16.91
N MET A 247 22.03 0.42 17.06
CA MET A 247 21.04 0.90 16.09
C MET A 247 20.95 2.43 16.06
N LYS A 248 20.99 3.10 17.22
CA LYS A 248 21.03 4.58 17.29
C LYS A 248 22.29 5.15 16.64
N GLU A 249 23.45 4.54 16.89
CA GLU A 249 24.72 4.93 16.28
C GLU A 249 24.70 4.72 14.77
N TYR A 250 24.16 3.60 14.31
CA TYR A 250 23.95 3.35 12.89
C TYR A 250 23.08 4.43 12.24
N LEU A 251 21.91 4.73 12.80
CA LEU A 251 21.01 5.76 12.25
C LEU A 251 21.68 7.14 12.20
N LYS A 252 22.40 7.51 13.27
CA LYS A 252 23.17 8.75 13.33
C LYS A 252 24.27 8.78 12.25
N SER A 253 24.94 7.67 11.97
CA SER A 253 25.99 7.59 10.95
C SER A 253 25.49 7.86 9.53
N ILE A 254 24.19 7.69 9.29
CA ILE A 254 23.53 8.00 8.02
C ILE A 254 22.61 9.23 8.10
N ASN A 255 22.87 10.11 9.08
CA ASN A 255 22.17 11.38 9.32
C ASN A 255 20.66 11.25 9.61
N ILE A 256 20.20 10.09 10.07
CA ILE A 256 18.82 9.89 10.53
C ILE A 256 18.81 10.13 12.05
N ASN A 257 18.25 11.25 12.46
CA ASN A 257 18.25 11.71 13.86
C ASN A 257 16.84 11.74 14.44
N GLY A 258 16.73 11.75 15.77
CA GLY A 258 15.44 11.88 16.47
C GLY A 258 14.54 10.65 16.42
N VAL A 259 15.09 9.48 16.06
CA VAL A 259 14.35 8.21 16.02
C VAL A 259 14.32 7.58 17.42
N ASP A 260 13.12 7.24 17.89
CA ASP A 260 12.95 6.41 19.08
C ASP A 260 13.32 4.96 18.75
N VAL A 261 14.32 4.41 19.44
CA VAL A 261 14.75 3.02 19.26
C VAL A 261 14.44 2.22 20.52
N ILE A 262 13.54 1.25 20.37
CA ILE A 262 13.12 0.33 21.42
C ILE A 262 13.39 -1.11 21.01
N LYS A 263 13.27 -2.05 21.96
CA LYS A 263 13.33 -3.48 21.71
C LYS A 263 12.00 -4.08 22.15
N SER A 264 11.48 -5.00 21.34
CA SER A 264 10.26 -5.74 21.64
C SER A 264 10.38 -6.46 22.98
N GLU A 265 9.34 -6.37 23.78
CA GLU A 265 9.22 -7.08 25.07
C GLU A 265 8.39 -8.37 24.95
N ILE A 266 7.95 -8.72 23.73
CA ILE A 266 7.14 -9.91 23.49
C ILE A 266 7.95 -11.15 23.85
N PRO A 267 7.43 -12.03 24.74
CA PRO A 267 8.08 -13.29 25.08
C PRO A 267 7.97 -14.26 23.89
N PHE A 268 8.90 -14.13 22.94
CA PHE A 268 8.90 -14.89 21.71
C PHE A 268 9.49 -16.27 21.94
N ARG A 269 8.67 -17.29 21.69
CA ARG A 269 9.06 -18.70 21.71
C ARG A 269 9.31 -19.15 20.27
#